data_AF-X1IAZ1-F1
#
_entry.id   AF-X1IAZ1-F1
#
_cell.length_a   1.000
_cell.length_b   1.000
_cell.length_c   1.000
_cell.angle_alpha   90.00
_cell.angle_beta   90.00
_cell.angle_gamma   90.00
#
_symmetry.space_group_name_H-M   'P 1'
#
loop_
_entity.id
_entity.type
_entity.pdbx_description
1 polymer ?
#
loop_
_entity_poly.entity_id
_entity_poly.type
_entity_poly.pdbx_seq_one_letter_code
_entity_poly.pdbx_strand_id
1 'polypeptide(L)'
;LIYFNRTSFGITDPIFNRDIGFYMFSLPFWEFVRNWLSFALTIIAVVVAAIYIIKRAVKYEYKKLIIETSVKVHLSLLIGFILILKSWQYWLNAFKILYSTRAVIFGAGYADIHATLFALRVLMVLALVCAALFFVTARKENWKLPALGLAVLVGASVLLGGVYPEIMHRAVVLPNEGTKERPYILNNIEATRVAYGLDKIKEEEFPVKEEISFEDIEKNDDTIRNIRLWDWRPIKQTLKQIQAIR
;
A
#
# COMPACT_ATOMS: atom_id res chain seq x y z
N LEU A 1 8.53 -21.40 2.71
CA LEU A 1 8.14 -22.06 3.99
C LEU A 1 6.90 -21.42 4.59
N ILE A 2 6.87 -20.09 4.79
CA ILE A 2 5.72 -19.37 5.38
C ILE A 2 4.38 -19.62 4.66
N TYR A 3 4.35 -19.63 3.32
CA TYR A 3 3.13 -19.92 2.55
C TYR A 3 2.57 -21.34 2.77
N PHE A 4 3.45 -22.34 2.87
CA PHE A 4 3.07 -23.75 3.03
C PHE A 4 2.59 -24.05 4.45
N ASN A 5 3.04 -23.26 5.43
CA ASN A 5 2.62 -23.35 6.83
C ASN A 5 1.56 -22.29 7.18
N ARG A 6 0.74 -21.89 6.21
CA ARG A 6 -0.32 -20.90 6.44
C ARG A 6 -1.33 -21.42 7.46
N THR A 7 -1.71 -20.55 8.38
CA THR A 7 -2.80 -20.78 9.34
C THR A 7 -3.89 -19.72 9.11
N SER A 8 -5.14 -20.10 9.36
CA SER A 8 -6.24 -19.12 9.40
C SER A 8 -6.23 -18.45 10.76
N PHE A 9 -6.47 -17.14 10.76
CA PHE A 9 -6.62 -16.36 11.99
C PHE A 9 -8.05 -16.39 12.51
N GLY A 10 -9.02 -16.76 11.66
CA GLY A 10 -10.45 -16.77 12.02
C GLY A 10 -11.08 -15.38 12.07
N ILE A 11 -10.30 -14.35 11.70
CA ILE A 11 -10.72 -12.94 11.66
C ILE A 11 -10.52 -12.44 10.23
N THR A 12 -11.53 -11.77 9.70
CA THR A 12 -11.55 -11.24 8.33
C THR A 12 -11.39 -9.73 8.32
N ASP A 13 -10.76 -9.21 7.26
CA ASP A 13 -10.67 -7.77 7.06
C ASP A 13 -12.03 -7.18 6.62
N PRO A 14 -12.38 -5.97 7.07
CA PRO A 14 -13.69 -5.36 6.80
C PRO A 14 -13.87 -4.84 5.37
N ILE A 15 -12.82 -4.81 4.53
CA ILE A 15 -12.84 -4.18 3.20
C ILE A 15 -12.98 -5.21 2.09
N PHE A 16 -12.20 -6.29 2.14
CA PHE A 16 -12.17 -7.37 1.16
C PHE A 16 -12.77 -8.68 1.68
N ASN A 17 -13.12 -8.75 2.97
CA ASN A 17 -13.68 -9.93 3.62
C ASN A 17 -12.78 -11.17 3.45
N ARG A 18 -11.48 -10.98 3.62
CA ARG A 18 -10.45 -12.01 3.54
C ARG A 18 -9.83 -12.24 4.92
N ASP A 19 -9.53 -13.49 5.22
CA ASP A 19 -8.81 -13.85 6.46
C ASP A 19 -7.44 -13.14 6.53
N ILE A 20 -7.07 -12.65 7.70
CA ILE A 20 -5.79 -11.93 7.93
C ILE A 20 -4.57 -12.78 7.47
N GLY A 21 -4.65 -14.10 7.57
CA GLY A 21 -3.62 -15.03 7.10
C GLY A 21 -3.37 -14.94 5.59
N PHE A 22 -4.33 -14.49 4.78
CA PHE A 22 -4.07 -14.18 3.37
C PHE A 22 -3.01 -13.10 3.23
N TYR A 23 -3.13 -12.01 3.99
CA TYR A 23 -2.25 -10.86 3.92
C TYR A 23 -0.86 -11.15 4.48
N MET A 24 -0.77 -11.97 5.54
CA MET A 24 0.51 -12.32 6.16
C MET A 24 1.27 -13.41 5.40
N PHE A 25 0.57 -14.36 4.77
CA PHE A 25 1.20 -15.54 4.18
C PHE A 25 1.07 -15.63 2.66
N SER A 26 -0.14 -15.41 2.13
CA SER A 26 -0.43 -15.66 0.71
C SER A 26 -0.04 -14.50 -0.19
N LEU A 27 -0.37 -13.26 0.21
CA LEU A 27 -0.09 -12.06 -0.57
C LEU A 27 1.42 -11.89 -0.84
N PRO A 28 2.33 -11.97 0.16
CA PRO A 28 3.77 -11.83 -0.09
C PRO A 28 4.32 -12.94 -1.00
N PHE A 29 3.77 -14.15 -0.92
CA PHE A 29 4.15 -15.26 -1.81
C PHE A 29 3.74 -14.99 -3.25
N TRP A 30 2.50 -14.55 -3.49
CA TRP A 30 2.04 -14.20 -4.84
C TRP A 30 2.79 -13.00 -5.42
N GLU A 31 3.15 -12.03 -4.58
CA GLU A 31 4.03 -10.93 -4.98
C GLU A 31 5.41 -11.43 -5.39
N PHE A 32 6.02 -12.32 -4.61
CA PHE A 32 7.31 -12.93 -4.94
C PHE A 32 7.25 -13.66 -6.28
N VAL A 33 6.28 -14.55 -6.47
CA VAL A 33 6.10 -15.31 -7.73
C VAL A 33 5.92 -14.37 -8.91
N ARG A 34 5.06 -13.36 -8.77
CA ARG A 34 4.77 -12.39 -9.84
C ARG A 34 6.00 -11.53 -10.15
N ASN A 35 6.73 -11.06 -9.14
CA ASN A 35 7.98 -10.30 -9.31
C ASN A 35 9.03 -11.13 -10.04
N TRP A 36 9.22 -12.39 -9.62
CA TRP A 36 10.16 -13.31 -10.23
C TRP A 36 9.82 -13.58 -11.70
N LEU A 37 8.56 -13.88 -12.01
CA LEU A 37 8.08 -14.07 -13.39
C LEU A 37 8.27 -12.81 -14.24
N SER A 38 7.93 -11.64 -13.70
CA SER A 38 8.05 -10.37 -14.41
C SER A 38 9.52 -10.06 -14.75
N PHE A 39 10.42 -10.29 -13.78
CA PHE A 39 11.85 -10.10 -13.96
C PHE A 39 12.42 -11.04 -15.03
N ALA A 40 12.15 -12.35 -14.90
CA ALA A 40 12.60 -13.35 -15.86
C ALA A 40 12.09 -13.06 -17.27
N LEU A 41 10.80 -12.77 -17.42
CA LEU A 41 10.19 -12.49 -18.73
C LEU A 41 10.72 -11.19 -19.35
N THR A 42 10.98 -10.16 -18.54
CA THR A 42 11.58 -8.91 -19.02
C THR A 42 13.01 -9.14 -19.52
N ILE A 43 13.82 -9.91 -18.81
CA ILE A 43 15.17 -10.28 -19.27
C ILE A 43 15.09 -11.04 -20.58
N ILE A 44 14.21 -12.05 -20.68
CA ILE A 44 14.02 -12.81 -21.92
C ILE A 44 13.63 -11.86 -23.06
N ALA A 45 12.69 -10.93 -22.84
CA ALA A 45 12.28 -9.97 -23.85
C ALA A 45 13.43 -9.05 -24.31
N VAL A 46 14.25 -8.56 -23.39
CA VAL A 46 15.42 -7.73 -23.70
C VAL A 46 16.47 -8.51 -24.49
N VAL A 47 16.81 -9.73 -24.06
CA VAL A 47 17.80 -10.58 -24.75
C VAL A 47 17.31 -10.96 -26.15
N VAL A 48 16.06 -11.37 -26.28
CA VAL A 48 15.44 -11.71 -27.58
C VAL A 48 15.44 -10.50 -28.50
N ALA A 49 15.06 -9.32 -28.01
CA ALA A 49 15.11 -8.09 -28.78
C ALA A 49 16.54 -7.75 -29.24
N ALA A 50 17.54 -7.88 -28.35
CA ALA A 50 18.94 -7.65 -28.70
C ALA A 50 19.44 -8.62 -29.79
N ILE A 51 19.10 -9.91 -29.69
CA ILE A 51 19.45 -10.91 -30.72
C ILE A 51 18.86 -10.53 -32.08
N TYR A 52 17.60 -10.09 -32.13
CA TYR A 52 16.97 -9.68 -33.38
C TYR A 52 17.57 -8.40 -33.99
N ILE A 53 18.01 -7.47 -33.16
CA ILE A 53 18.74 -6.27 -33.60
C ILE A 53 20.09 -6.68 -34.20
N ILE A 54 20.86 -7.52 -33.51
CA ILE A 54 22.19 -7.98 -33.95
C ILE A 54 22.09 -8.76 -35.28
N LYS A 55 21.08 -9.64 -35.40
CA LYS A 55 20.83 -10.42 -36.62
C LYS A 55 20.31 -9.57 -37.81
N ARG A 56 20.18 -8.25 -37.64
CA ARG A 56 19.61 -7.32 -38.65
C ARG A 56 18.22 -7.76 -39.16
N ALA A 57 17.44 -8.41 -38.31
CA ALA A 57 16.05 -8.79 -38.63
C ALA A 57 15.12 -7.56 -38.70
N VAL A 58 15.65 -6.39 -38.34
CA VAL A 58 15.06 -5.06 -38.52
C VAL A 58 15.83 -4.35 -39.62
N LYS A 59 15.25 -4.27 -40.82
CA LYS A 59 15.82 -3.52 -41.95
C LYS A 59 15.19 -2.14 -42.00
N TYR A 60 16.03 -1.11 -42.13
CA TYR A 60 15.57 0.27 -42.35
C TYR A 60 15.77 0.61 -43.82
N GLU A 61 14.71 0.53 -44.61
CA GLU A 61 14.75 0.72 -46.05
C GLU A 61 13.65 1.73 -46.45
N TYR A 62 13.99 2.74 -47.26
CA TYR A 62 13.05 3.77 -47.73
C TYR A 62 12.17 4.44 -46.64
N LYS A 63 12.78 4.85 -45.51
CA LYS A 63 12.08 5.44 -44.34
C LYS A 63 11.00 4.54 -43.71
N LYS A 64 10.98 3.24 -44.03
CA LYS A 64 10.10 2.25 -43.42
C LYS A 64 10.92 1.19 -42.70
N LEU A 65 10.47 0.84 -41.50
CA LEU A 65 11.10 -0.16 -40.65
C LEU A 65 10.45 -1.52 -40.98
N ILE A 66 11.14 -2.33 -41.77
CA ILE A 66 10.68 -3.65 -42.21
C ILE A 66 11.21 -4.67 -41.19
N ILE A 67 10.29 -5.18 -40.37
CA ILE A 67 10.57 -6.27 -39.42
C ILE A 67 9.89 -7.53 -39.95
N GLU A 68 10.61 -8.64 -39.95
CA GLU A 68 10.04 -9.95 -40.29
C GLU A 68 8.83 -10.29 -39.43
N THR A 69 7.79 -10.87 -40.03
CA THR A 69 6.54 -11.21 -39.35
C THR A 69 6.75 -12.16 -38.17
N SER A 70 7.70 -13.10 -38.26
CA SER A 70 8.02 -14.03 -37.16
C SER A 70 8.59 -13.31 -35.94
N VAL A 71 9.46 -12.32 -36.14
CA VAL A 71 10.04 -11.49 -35.08
C VAL A 71 8.96 -10.62 -34.42
N LYS A 72 8.11 -10.02 -35.25
CA LYS A 72 6.95 -9.22 -34.83
C LYS A 72 6.01 -9.99 -33.91
N VAL A 73 5.67 -11.22 -34.29
CA VAL A 73 4.78 -12.09 -33.51
C VAL A 73 5.44 -12.48 -32.19
N HIS A 74 6.70 -12.92 -32.21
CA HIS A 74 7.39 -13.34 -31.00
C HIS A 74 7.52 -12.21 -29.98
N LEU A 75 7.92 -11.01 -30.42
CA LEU A 75 8.05 -9.86 -29.54
C LEU A 75 6.68 -9.39 -28.99
N SER A 76 5.64 -9.42 -29.83
CA SER A 76 4.27 -9.08 -29.43
C SER A 76 3.72 -10.05 -28.39
N LEU A 77 4.01 -11.34 -28.51
CA LEU A 77 3.66 -12.34 -27.50
C LEU A 77 4.36 -12.06 -26.17
N LEU A 78 5.68 -11.80 -26.18
CA LEU A 78 6.43 -11.47 -24.98
C LEU A 78 5.87 -10.23 -24.27
N ILE A 79 5.61 -9.15 -25.01
CA ILE A 79 5.00 -7.93 -24.44
C ILE A 79 3.61 -8.22 -23.90
N GLY A 80 2.78 -8.99 -24.63
CA GLY A 80 1.45 -9.37 -24.17
C GLY A 80 1.47 -10.14 -22.84
N PHE A 81 2.40 -11.09 -22.67
CA PHE A 81 2.57 -11.80 -21.39
C PHE A 81 3.07 -10.87 -20.27
N ILE A 82 3.98 -9.93 -20.56
CA ILE A 82 4.41 -8.90 -19.59
C ILE A 82 3.20 -8.07 -19.14
N LEU A 83 2.30 -7.70 -20.06
CA LEU A 83 1.09 -6.94 -19.74
C LEU A 83 0.08 -7.75 -18.92
N ILE A 84 -0.03 -9.07 -19.13
CA ILE A 84 -0.82 -9.95 -18.24
C ILE A 84 -0.23 -9.94 -16.83
N LEU A 85 1.09 -10.09 -16.68
CA LEU A 85 1.73 -10.00 -15.37
C LEU A 85 1.56 -8.62 -14.73
N LYS A 86 1.51 -7.55 -15.55
CA LYS A 86 1.22 -6.19 -15.09
C LYS A 86 -0.22 -6.06 -14.59
N SER A 87 -1.19 -6.65 -15.28
CA SER A 87 -2.58 -6.75 -14.80
C SER A 87 -2.67 -7.48 -13.47
N TRP A 88 -2.02 -8.64 -13.35
CA TRP A 88 -1.95 -9.38 -12.09
C TRP A 88 -1.31 -8.54 -10.98
N GLN A 89 -0.31 -7.71 -11.31
CA GLN A 89 0.27 -6.80 -10.33
C GLN A 89 -0.72 -5.73 -9.84
N TYR A 90 -1.54 -5.15 -10.72
CA TYR A 90 -2.57 -4.21 -10.28
C TYR A 90 -3.60 -4.87 -9.37
N TRP A 91 -3.96 -6.13 -9.66
CA TRP A 91 -4.82 -6.92 -8.79
C TRP A 91 -4.21 -7.19 -7.42
N LEU A 92 -2.92 -7.58 -7.35
CA LEU A 92 -2.23 -7.77 -6.07
C LEU A 92 -2.12 -6.46 -5.28
N ASN A 93 -1.79 -5.36 -5.96
CA ASN A 93 -1.73 -4.03 -5.36
C ASN A 93 -3.06 -3.57 -4.77
N ALA A 94 -4.20 -4.05 -5.28
CA ALA A 94 -5.51 -3.72 -4.73
C ALA A 94 -5.62 -4.16 -3.27
N PHE A 95 -5.04 -5.30 -2.89
CA PHE A 95 -5.03 -5.78 -1.51
C PHE A 95 -4.03 -5.00 -0.64
N LYS A 96 -2.99 -4.41 -1.24
CA LYS A 96 -1.97 -3.65 -0.51
C LYS A 96 -2.44 -2.32 0.01
N ILE A 97 -3.63 -1.85 -0.39
CA ILE A 97 -4.19 -0.61 0.16
C ILE A 97 -4.35 -0.69 1.69
N LEU A 98 -4.48 -1.90 2.24
CA LEU A 98 -4.50 -2.13 3.69
C LEU A 98 -3.17 -1.83 4.40
N TYR A 99 -2.08 -1.65 3.65
CA TYR A 99 -0.77 -1.23 4.17
C TYR A 99 -0.44 0.23 3.80
N SER A 100 -1.44 1.02 3.45
CA SER A 100 -1.25 2.44 3.11
C SER A 100 -0.83 3.24 4.34
N THR A 101 0.06 4.20 4.13
CA THR A 101 0.53 5.16 5.15
C THR A 101 0.14 6.60 4.80
N ARG A 102 -0.83 6.78 3.89
CA ARG A 102 -1.22 8.11 3.40
C ARG A 102 -2.20 8.82 4.34
N ALA A 103 -3.05 8.06 5.02
CA ALA A 103 -3.99 8.60 5.98
C ALA A 103 -3.31 8.89 7.33
N VAL A 104 -4.03 9.52 8.25
CA VAL A 104 -3.61 9.72 9.65
C VAL A 104 -3.34 8.40 10.36
N ILE A 105 -3.92 7.30 9.87
CA ILE A 105 -3.76 5.94 10.39
C ILE A 105 -2.99 5.07 9.42
N PHE A 106 -2.31 4.05 9.95
CA PHE A 106 -1.79 2.95 9.15
C PHE A 106 -2.95 2.09 8.66
N GLY A 107 -3.15 1.98 7.35
CA GLY A 107 -4.27 1.26 6.78
C GLY A 107 -4.97 2.02 5.65
N ALA A 108 -5.96 1.37 5.05
CA ALA A 108 -6.71 1.96 3.96
C ALA A 108 -7.64 3.08 4.46
N GLY A 109 -7.36 4.32 4.01
CA GLY A 109 -8.24 5.47 4.24
C GLY A 109 -9.32 5.62 3.18
N TYR A 110 -10.12 6.69 3.28
CA TYR A 110 -11.24 6.95 2.36
C TYR A 110 -10.77 7.05 0.90
N ALA A 111 -9.72 7.83 0.66
CA ALA A 111 -9.17 8.04 -0.68
C ALA A 111 -8.57 6.75 -1.26
N ASP A 112 -7.99 5.87 -0.44
CA ASP A 112 -7.44 4.62 -0.91
C ASP A 112 -8.53 3.66 -1.39
N ILE A 113 -9.66 3.61 -0.70
CA ILE A 113 -10.77 2.72 -1.03
C ILE A 113 -11.58 3.23 -2.22
N HIS A 114 -11.82 4.54 -2.29
CA HIS A 114 -12.68 5.12 -3.33
C HIS A 114 -11.91 5.55 -4.57
N ALA A 115 -10.64 5.94 -4.45
CA ALA A 115 -9.82 6.39 -5.58
C ALA A 115 -8.73 5.39 -5.97
N THR A 116 -7.85 5.00 -5.03
CA THR A 116 -6.72 4.11 -5.36
C THR A 116 -7.20 2.73 -5.83
N LEU A 117 -8.14 2.12 -5.13
CA LEU A 117 -8.71 0.82 -5.50
C LEU A 117 -9.45 0.87 -6.84
N PHE A 118 -10.21 1.94 -7.08
CA PHE A 118 -10.88 2.15 -8.37
C PHE A 118 -9.87 2.27 -9.51
N ALA A 119 -8.83 3.09 -9.33
CA ALA A 119 -7.75 3.25 -10.30
C ALA A 119 -7.05 1.93 -10.61
N LEU A 120 -6.72 1.13 -9.59
CA LEU A 120 -6.09 -0.18 -9.76
C LEU A 120 -6.98 -1.15 -10.56
N ARG A 121 -8.29 -1.16 -10.30
CA ARG A 121 -9.24 -1.99 -11.06
C ARG A 121 -9.31 -1.58 -12.53
N VAL A 122 -9.37 -0.28 -12.81
CA VAL A 122 -9.38 0.24 -14.19
C VAL A 122 -8.07 -0.11 -14.90
N LEU A 123 -6.92 0.11 -14.26
CA LEU A 123 -5.60 -0.18 -14.83
C LEU A 123 -5.40 -1.69 -15.07
N MET A 124 -5.92 -2.54 -14.20
CA MET A 124 -5.93 -4.00 -14.39
C MET A 124 -6.65 -4.39 -15.68
N VAL A 125 -7.88 -3.89 -15.88
CA VAL A 125 -8.65 -4.17 -17.10
C VAL A 125 -7.97 -3.60 -18.33
N LEU A 126 -7.48 -2.36 -18.25
CA LEU A 126 -6.81 -1.69 -19.35
C LEU A 126 -5.53 -2.43 -19.76
N ALA A 127 -4.75 -2.94 -18.81
CA ALA A 127 -3.59 -3.77 -19.08
C ALA A 127 -3.96 -5.09 -19.79
N LEU A 128 -5.06 -5.74 -19.41
CA LEU A 128 -5.56 -6.93 -20.12
C LEU A 128 -6.01 -6.63 -21.55
N VAL A 129 -6.72 -5.51 -21.75
CA VAL A 129 -7.11 -5.05 -23.09
C VAL A 129 -5.87 -4.81 -23.95
N CYS A 130 -4.85 -4.14 -23.40
CA CYS A 130 -3.58 -3.93 -24.10
C CYS A 130 -2.91 -5.27 -24.44
N ALA A 131 -2.86 -6.23 -23.51
CA ALA A 131 -2.30 -7.56 -23.79
C ALA A 131 -3.04 -8.26 -24.94
N ALA A 132 -4.38 -8.22 -24.93
CA ALA A 132 -5.20 -8.77 -26.00
C ALA A 132 -4.94 -8.08 -27.34
N LEU A 133 -4.77 -6.75 -27.36
CA LEU A 133 -4.40 -6.01 -28.57
C LEU A 133 -3.05 -6.48 -29.13
N PHE A 134 -2.04 -6.69 -28.29
CA PHE A 134 -0.75 -7.24 -28.72
C PHE A 134 -0.88 -8.64 -29.33
N PHE A 135 -1.73 -9.52 -28.76
CA PHE A 135 -1.95 -10.85 -29.33
C PHE A 135 -2.71 -10.82 -30.67
N VAL A 136 -3.79 -10.02 -30.77
CA VAL A 136 -4.62 -9.94 -31.98
C VAL A 136 -3.88 -9.23 -33.12
N THR A 137 -3.05 -8.24 -32.80
CA THR A 137 -2.28 -7.48 -33.80
C THR A 137 -0.90 -8.07 -34.10
N ALA A 138 -0.50 -9.15 -33.43
CA ALA A 138 0.82 -9.79 -33.57
C ALA A 138 1.20 -10.10 -35.03
N ARG A 139 0.23 -10.52 -35.85
CA ARG A 139 0.43 -10.84 -37.29
C ARG A 139 0.12 -9.67 -38.24
N LYS A 140 -0.45 -8.57 -37.74
CA LYS A 140 -0.84 -7.42 -38.55
C LYS A 140 0.35 -6.47 -38.75
N GLU A 141 0.39 -5.77 -39.88
CA GLU A 141 1.44 -4.78 -40.14
C GLU A 141 1.31 -3.51 -39.29
N ASN A 142 0.12 -3.23 -38.75
CA ASN A 142 -0.16 -1.98 -38.04
C ASN A 142 0.18 -2.05 -36.54
N TRP A 143 1.41 -1.65 -36.20
CA TRP A 143 1.92 -1.57 -34.82
C TRP A 143 1.41 -0.36 -34.05
N LYS A 144 0.73 0.58 -34.71
CA LYS A 144 0.27 1.82 -34.10
C LYS A 144 -0.82 1.60 -33.05
N LEU A 145 -1.71 0.63 -33.28
CA LEU A 145 -2.80 0.31 -32.34
C LEU A 145 -2.29 -0.22 -30.99
N PRO A 146 -1.46 -1.28 -30.92
CA PRO A 146 -0.93 -1.76 -29.65
C PRO A 146 0.00 -0.73 -28.99
N ALA A 147 0.77 0.05 -29.78
CA ALA A 147 1.60 1.13 -29.25
C ALA A 147 0.77 2.26 -28.62
N LEU A 148 -0.34 2.65 -29.25
CA LEU A 148 -1.28 3.62 -28.69
C LEU A 148 -1.92 3.09 -27.40
N GLY A 149 -2.35 1.82 -27.38
CA GLY A 149 -2.88 1.18 -26.18
C GLY A 149 -1.88 1.23 -25.01
N LEU A 150 -0.60 0.92 -25.29
CA LEU A 150 0.47 1.00 -24.30
C LEU A 150 0.68 2.45 -23.81
N ALA A 151 0.66 3.43 -24.72
CA ALA A 151 0.80 4.85 -24.36
C ALA A 151 -0.37 5.32 -23.47
N VAL A 152 -1.60 4.90 -23.80
CA VAL A 152 -2.79 5.16 -22.98
C VAL A 152 -2.66 4.49 -21.62
N LEU A 153 -2.18 3.25 -21.54
CA LEU A 153 -1.95 2.58 -20.26
C LEU A 153 -0.95 3.32 -19.38
N VAL A 154 0.17 3.77 -19.96
CA VAL A 154 1.19 4.54 -19.22
C VAL A 154 0.60 5.87 -18.75
N GLY A 155 -0.07 6.62 -19.63
CA GLY A 155 -0.72 7.88 -19.27
C GLY A 155 -1.79 7.71 -18.20
N ALA A 156 -2.69 6.73 -18.37
CA ALA A 156 -3.71 6.39 -17.38
C ALA A 156 -3.10 5.97 -16.05
N SER A 157 -1.96 5.27 -16.04
CA SER A 157 -1.32 4.84 -14.80
C SER A 157 -0.81 6.01 -13.96
N VAL A 158 -0.31 7.07 -14.61
CA VAL A 158 0.13 8.30 -13.94
C VAL A 158 -1.08 9.09 -13.43
N LEU A 159 -2.07 9.30 -14.30
CA LEU A 159 -3.26 10.10 -13.98
C LEU A 159 -4.14 9.42 -12.93
N LEU A 160 -4.53 8.17 -13.14
CA LEU A 160 -5.41 7.44 -12.22
C LEU A 160 -4.67 6.94 -10.99
N GLY A 161 -3.40 6.52 -11.12
CA GLY A 161 -2.66 5.93 -10.01
C GLY A 161 -2.02 6.95 -9.07
N GLY A 162 -1.62 8.12 -9.59
CA GLY A 162 -0.94 9.16 -8.81
C GLY A 162 -1.82 10.39 -8.56
N VAL A 163 -2.36 10.97 -9.63
CA VAL A 163 -3.05 12.28 -9.57
C VAL A 163 -4.46 12.15 -8.97
N TYR A 164 -5.24 11.17 -9.40
CA TYR A 164 -6.63 11.02 -8.98
C TYR A 164 -6.81 10.79 -7.46
N PRO A 165 -6.04 9.91 -6.78
CA PRO A 165 -6.14 9.74 -5.33
C PRO A 165 -5.75 11.01 -4.57
N GLU A 166 -4.76 11.75 -5.07
CA GLU A 166 -4.32 13.01 -4.45
C GLU A 166 -5.41 14.09 -4.54
N ILE A 167 -6.07 14.20 -5.70
CA ILE A 167 -7.23 15.10 -5.86
C ILE A 167 -8.36 14.68 -4.91
N MET A 168 -8.68 13.39 -4.85
CA MET A 168 -9.73 12.89 -3.94
C MET A 168 -9.40 13.22 -2.48
N HIS A 169 -8.15 13.01 -2.07
CA HIS A 169 -7.71 13.33 -0.71
C HIS A 169 -7.84 14.82 -0.42
N ARG A 170 -7.31 15.70 -1.28
CA ARG A 170 -7.33 17.16 -1.06
C ARG A 170 -8.72 17.78 -1.14
N ALA A 171 -9.54 17.34 -2.09
CA ALA A 171 -10.82 17.97 -2.39
C ALA A 171 -11.97 17.41 -1.55
N VAL A 172 -11.89 16.14 -1.12
CA VAL A 172 -13.00 15.46 -0.43
C VAL A 172 -12.65 15.04 0.99
N VAL A 173 -11.44 14.55 1.23
CA VAL A 173 -11.05 14.05 2.56
C VAL A 173 -10.64 15.19 3.46
N LEU A 174 -9.62 15.99 3.10
CA LEU A 174 -9.10 17.06 3.96
C LEU A 174 -10.17 18.06 4.47
N PRO A 175 -11.18 18.48 3.67
CA PRO A 175 -12.19 19.41 4.16
C PRO A 175 -13.12 18.83 5.25
N ASN A 176 -13.27 17.50 5.32
CA ASN A 176 -14.14 16.84 6.29
C ASN A 176 -13.55 15.49 6.73
N GLU A 177 -12.29 15.53 7.16
CA GLU A 177 -11.49 14.33 7.46
C GLU A 177 -12.13 13.52 8.58
N GLY A 178 -12.57 14.18 9.65
CA GLY A 178 -13.19 13.54 10.80
C GLY A 178 -14.42 12.69 10.45
N THR A 179 -15.23 13.11 9.47
CA THR A 179 -16.39 12.30 9.04
C THR A 179 -15.99 11.22 8.05
N LYS A 180 -15.11 11.54 7.09
CA LYS A 180 -14.74 10.63 6.00
C LYS A 180 -13.83 9.49 6.45
N GLU A 181 -12.92 9.75 7.39
CA GLU A 181 -11.96 8.77 7.89
C GLU A 181 -12.48 7.99 9.12
N ARG A 182 -13.52 8.48 9.81
CA ARG A 182 -14.11 7.81 10.99
C ARG A 182 -14.31 6.30 10.86
N PRO A 183 -14.97 5.75 9.81
CA PRO A 183 -15.18 4.31 9.73
C PRO A 183 -13.86 3.53 9.65
N TYR A 184 -12.85 4.07 8.96
CA TYR A 184 -11.55 3.42 8.83
C TYR A 184 -10.71 3.52 10.10
N ILE A 185 -10.84 4.63 10.83
CA ILE A 185 -10.24 4.79 12.17
C ILE A 185 -10.84 3.78 13.14
N LEU A 186 -12.18 3.62 13.16
CA LEU A 186 -12.85 2.64 14.03
C LEU A 186 -12.40 1.21 13.72
N ASN A 187 -12.33 0.83 12.45
CA ASN A 187 -11.81 -0.47 12.03
C ASN A 187 -10.38 -0.70 12.52
N ASN A 188 -9.52 0.32 12.46
CA ASN A 188 -8.14 0.23 12.94
C ASN A 188 -8.05 0.12 14.47
N ILE A 189 -8.88 0.86 15.21
CA ILE A 189 -8.96 0.75 16.66
C ILE A 189 -9.39 -0.67 17.04
N GLU A 190 -10.43 -1.21 16.41
CA GLU A 190 -10.90 -2.57 16.67
C GLU A 190 -9.83 -3.61 16.34
N ALA A 191 -9.23 -3.53 15.14
CA ALA A 191 -8.17 -4.46 14.73
C ALA A 191 -6.95 -4.41 15.66
N THR A 192 -6.55 -3.21 16.11
CA THR A 192 -5.43 -3.03 17.06
C THR A 192 -5.79 -3.62 18.42
N ARG A 193 -7.00 -3.37 18.92
CA ARG A 193 -7.45 -3.93 20.20
C ARG A 193 -7.40 -5.46 20.18
N VAL A 194 -7.92 -6.08 19.12
CA VAL A 194 -7.89 -7.54 18.95
C VAL A 194 -6.46 -8.07 18.81
N ALA A 195 -5.61 -7.39 18.02
CA ALA A 195 -4.24 -7.83 17.78
C ALA A 195 -3.36 -7.82 19.05
N TYR A 196 -3.54 -6.81 19.91
CA TYR A 196 -2.82 -6.67 21.16
C TYR A 196 -3.54 -7.28 22.37
N GLY A 197 -4.72 -7.88 22.17
CA GLY A 197 -5.54 -8.44 23.26
C GLY A 197 -6.08 -7.40 24.24
N LEU A 198 -6.21 -6.14 23.80
CA LEU A 198 -6.73 -5.04 24.63
C LEU A 198 -8.23 -5.16 24.91
N ASP A 199 -8.93 -5.99 24.14
CA ASP A 199 -10.30 -6.41 24.36
C ASP A 199 -10.48 -7.28 25.62
N LYS A 200 -9.39 -7.85 26.16
CA LYS A 200 -9.40 -8.77 27.30
C LYS A 200 -8.88 -8.15 28.60
N ILE A 201 -8.60 -6.85 28.59
CA ILE A 201 -8.08 -6.14 29.77
C ILE A 201 -9.23 -5.84 30.72
N LYS A 202 -8.99 -6.09 32.01
CA LYS A 202 -9.85 -5.59 33.09
C LYS A 202 -9.37 -4.22 33.48
N GLU A 203 -10.21 -3.22 33.27
CA GLU A 203 -9.97 -1.88 33.81
C GLU A 203 -10.33 -1.89 35.30
N GLU A 204 -9.35 -1.60 36.15
CA GLU A 204 -9.59 -1.34 37.57
C GLU A 204 -9.49 0.17 37.78
N GLU A 205 -10.60 0.79 38.16
CA GLU A 205 -10.58 2.18 38.57
C GLU A 205 -9.77 2.29 39.86
N PHE A 206 -8.70 3.10 39.85
CA PHE A 206 -7.99 3.50 41.05
C PHE A 206 -8.57 4.85 41.51
N PRO A 207 -9.55 4.86 42.42
CA PRO A 207 -10.12 6.10 42.92
C PRO A 207 -9.04 6.85 43.70
N VAL A 208 -8.63 8.01 43.19
CA VAL A 208 -7.76 8.93 43.91
C VAL A 208 -8.59 9.48 45.08
N LYS A 209 -8.35 8.95 46.28
CA LYS A 209 -8.93 9.49 47.50
C LYS A 209 -8.20 10.79 47.85
N GLU A 210 -8.95 11.89 47.96
CA GLU A 210 -8.38 13.17 48.41
C GLU A 210 -8.07 13.19 49.92
N GLU A 211 -8.69 12.28 50.68
CA GLU A 211 -8.45 12.10 52.11
C GLU A 211 -7.48 10.94 52.35
N ILE A 212 -6.32 11.25 52.94
CA ILE A 212 -5.25 10.30 53.26
C ILE A 212 -5.31 10.02 54.77
N SER A 213 -5.45 8.74 55.16
CA SER A 213 -5.37 8.34 56.57
C SER A 213 -3.92 8.08 56.98
N PHE A 214 -3.64 8.07 58.29
CA PHE A 214 -2.32 7.70 58.80
C PHE A 214 -1.93 6.26 58.43
N GLU A 215 -2.92 5.36 58.35
CA GLU A 215 -2.74 3.97 57.95
C GLU A 215 -2.33 3.83 56.47
N ASP A 216 -2.75 4.77 55.61
CA ASP A 216 -2.33 4.83 54.21
C ASP A 216 -0.86 5.26 54.06
N ILE A 217 -0.38 6.12 54.97
CA ILE A 217 1.03 6.56 55.01
C ILE A 217 1.94 5.40 55.44
N GLU A 218 1.56 4.65 56.48
CA GLU A 218 2.33 3.49 56.93
C GLU A 218 2.40 2.38 55.87
N LYS A 219 1.29 2.11 55.16
CA LYS A 219 1.26 1.09 54.10
C LYS A 219 2.06 1.46 52.85
N ASN A 220 2.46 2.73 52.69
CA ASN A 220 3.14 3.24 51.51
C ASN A 220 4.47 3.93 51.84
N ASP A 221 5.22 3.46 52.85
CA ASP A 221 6.50 4.03 53.32
C ASP A 221 7.50 4.27 52.17
N ASP A 222 7.60 3.34 51.20
CA ASP A 222 8.48 3.48 50.02
C ASP A 222 8.13 4.69 49.15
N THR A 223 6.84 5.03 49.03
CA THR A 223 6.38 6.22 48.31
C THR A 223 6.70 7.46 49.13
N ILE A 224 6.41 7.44 50.43
CA ILE A 224 6.64 8.57 51.36
C ILE A 224 8.11 8.97 51.40
N ARG A 225 9.02 8.00 51.54
CA ARG A 225 10.48 8.24 51.56
C ARG A 225 11.04 8.77 50.25
N ASN A 226 10.36 8.51 49.13
CA ASN A 226 10.72 9.00 47.80
C ASN A 226 9.90 10.22 47.36
N ILE A 227 9.10 10.84 48.25
CA ILE A 227 8.41 12.08 47.91
C ILE A 227 9.46 13.15 47.59
N ARG A 228 9.38 13.67 46.37
CA ARG A 228 10.28 14.72 45.91
C ARG A 228 9.91 16.04 46.58
N LEU A 229 10.62 16.36 47.67
CA LEU A 229 10.44 17.61 48.42
C LEU A 229 10.83 18.87 47.60
N TRP A 230 11.73 18.72 46.61
CA TRP A 230 12.29 19.81 45.83
C TRP A 230 11.94 19.62 44.34
N ASP A 231 10.82 20.17 43.89
CA ASP A 231 10.48 20.22 42.46
C ASP A 231 11.13 21.45 41.81
N TRP A 232 11.81 21.24 40.68
CA TRP A 232 12.51 22.31 39.96
C TRP A 232 11.56 23.39 39.42
N ARG A 233 10.29 23.04 39.16
CA ARG A 233 9.26 23.96 38.64
C ARG A 233 8.95 25.10 39.62
N PRO A 234 8.52 24.84 40.87
CA PRO A 234 8.28 25.89 41.86
C PRO A 234 9.57 26.64 42.25
N ILE A 235 10.71 25.95 42.40
CA ILE A 235 11.99 26.61 42.75
C ILE A 235 12.39 27.66 41.71
N LYS A 236 12.26 27.36 40.41
CA LYS A 236 12.56 28.31 39.33
C LYS A 236 11.65 29.54 39.38
N GLN A 237 10.39 29.36 39.78
CA GLN A 237 9.42 30.45 39.92
C GLN A 237 9.77 31.34 41.13
N THR A 238 10.08 30.74 42.28
CA THR A 238 10.50 31.47 43.49
C THR A 238 11.82 32.22 43.28
N LEU A 239 12.82 31.60 42.64
CA LEU A 239 14.10 32.24 42.33
C LEU A 239 13.93 33.44 41.39
N LYS A 240 13.06 33.33 40.37
CA LYS A 240 12.72 34.46 39.49
C LYS A 240 12.05 35.60 40.26
N GLN A 241 11.12 35.30 41.18
CA GLN A 241 10.48 36.32 42.01
C GLN A 241 11.48 37.05 42.93
N ILE A 242 12.36 36.31 43.61
CA ILE A 242 13.36 36.89 44.50
C ILE A 242 14.38 37.73 43.71
N GLN A 243 14.82 37.25 42.54
CA GLN A 243 15.77 37.99 41.68
C GLN A 243 15.15 39.24 41.03
N ALA A 244 13.83 39.28 40.80
CA ALA A 244 13.16 40.45 40.23
C ALA A 244 12.99 41.62 41.22
N ILE A 245 13.16 41.38 42.53
CA ILE A 245 13.08 42.41 43.59
C ILE A 245 14.46 43.06 43.85
N ARG A 246 15.53 42.56 43.21
CA ARG A 246 16.87 43.15 43.22
C ARG A 246 17.11 43.97 41.95
#